data_AF-A0A1D2X9X1-F1
#
_entry.id   AF-A0A1D2X9X1-F1
#
_cell.length_a   1.000
_cell.length_b   1.000
_cell.length_c   1.000
_cell.angle_alpha   90.00
_cell.angle_beta   90.00
_cell.angle_gamma   90.00
#
_symmetry.space_group_name_H-M   'P 1'
#
loop_
_entity.id
_entity.type
_entity.pdbx_description
1 polymer ?
#
loop_
_entity_poly.entity_id
_entity_poly.type
_entity_poly.pdbx_seq_one_letter_code
_entity_poly.pdbx_strand_id
1 'polypeptide(L)'
;MNLEILEEFGLSQREVTIYLTLLKLGSASIRDIADQSEINRGSAYETLKELASKGVVSYSPKGKRRIFSAEPPERLLDMAEEKRTALETSIEEMKHKLIPQLNHLKPDFSAGNVRFYEGDTGIELVLKDILKTVAQQPEKSYSVFSSKLIRQHLYRPFPNYTQQRIRNNINVRVIAIGDGGEDAELSERKWIDAKGKVDASYIAIYPPRVAMISLASRDYPVAVVIDSQEISTAQQIIFDTLWITL
;
A
#
# COMPACT_ATOMS: atom_id res chain seq x y z
N MET A 1 -27.55 6.28 10.03
CA MET A 1 -26.62 5.46 10.83
C MET A 1 -25.72 4.73 9.84
N ASN A 2 -24.39 4.90 9.94
CA ASN A 2 -23.47 4.18 9.07
C ASN A 2 -23.27 2.77 9.63
N LEU A 3 -23.90 1.77 9.00
CA LEU A 3 -23.83 0.36 9.41
C LEU A 3 -22.76 -0.43 8.63
N GLU A 4 -22.22 0.14 7.55
CA GLU A 4 -21.18 -0.49 6.73
C GLU A 4 -19.91 -0.76 7.55
N ILE A 5 -19.67 0.05 8.58
CA ILE A 5 -18.56 -0.14 9.53
C ILE A 5 -18.59 -1.50 10.24
N LEU A 6 -19.78 -2.09 10.46
CA LEU A 6 -19.88 -3.41 11.07
C LEU A 6 -19.41 -4.52 10.13
N GLU A 7 -19.51 -4.29 8.82
CA GLU A 7 -19.00 -5.21 7.79
C GLU A 7 -17.47 -5.24 7.77
N GLU A 8 -16.82 -4.08 7.94
CA GLU A 8 -15.37 -3.98 8.10
C GLU A 8 -14.86 -4.81 9.29
N PHE A 9 -15.64 -4.87 10.37
CA PHE A 9 -15.33 -5.65 11.56
C PHE A 9 -15.77 -7.11 11.49
N GLY A 10 -16.35 -7.55 10.37
CA GLY A 10 -16.59 -8.97 10.07
C GLY A 10 -18.02 -9.45 10.36
N LEU A 11 -18.99 -8.55 10.46
CA LEU A 11 -20.41 -8.91 10.44
C LEU A 11 -20.93 -8.81 9.00
N SER A 12 -21.50 -9.88 8.46
CA SER A 12 -22.22 -9.83 7.20
C SER A 12 -23.48 -8.98 7.31
N GLN A 13 -23.98 -8.48 6.19
CA GLN A 13 -25.22 -7.72 6.14
C GLN A 13 -26.40 -8.45 6.79
N ARG A 14 -26.48 -9.78 6.63
CA ARG A 14 -27.49 -10.64 7.26
C ARG A 14 -27.35 -10.69 8.79
N GLU A 15 -26.12 -10.76 9.30
CA GLU A 15 -25.82 -10.72 10.73
C GLU A 15 -26.21 -9.37 11.34
N VAL A 16 -25.90 -8.27 10.66
CA VAL A 16 -26.31 -6.93 11.07
C VAL A 16 -27.84 -6.83 11.17
N THR A 17 -28.58 -7.32 10.17
CA THR A 17 -30.05 -7.32 10.19
C THR A 17 -30.61 -8.09 11.39
N ILE A 18 -30.09 -9.28 11.69
CA ILE A 18 -30.56 -10.07 12.84
C ILE A 18 -30.22 -9.42 14.17
N TYR A 19 -29.00 -8.88 14.31
CA TYR A 19 -28.58 -8.18 15.51
C TYR A 19 -29.50 -6.98 15.81
N LEU A 20 -29.77 -6.14 14.80
CA LEU A 20 -30.68 -5.00 14.93
C LEU A 20 -32.13 -5.44 15.24
N THR A 21 -32.56 -6.56 14.67
CA THR A 21 -33.88 -7.14 14.96
C THR A 21 -33.98 -7.55 16.43
N LEU A 22 -32.95 -8.20 16.96
CA LEU A 22 -32.86 -8.57 18.37
C LEU A 22 -32.79 -7.36 19.29
N LEU A 23 -32.08 -6.29 18.93
CA LEU A 23 -32.07 -5.05 19.73
C LEU A 23 -33.48 -4.43 19.84
N LYS A 24 -34.29 -4.51 18.79
CA LYS A 24 -35.68 -4.00 18.78
C LYS A 24 -36.63 -4.89 19.57
N LEU A 25 -36.50 -6.21 19.44
CA LEU A 25 -37.37 -7.19 20.10
C LEU A 25 -36.99 -7.46 21.56
N GLY A 26 -35.73 -7.20 21.93
CA GLY A 26 -35.12 -7.75 23.13
C GLY A 26 -34.90 -9.26 22.99
N SER A 27 -35.29 -10.02 24.02
CA SER A 27 -35.16 -11.47 24.02
C SER A 27 -36.29 -12.13 23.21
N ALA A 28 -35.96 -12.80 22.11
CA ALA A 28 -36.93 -13.34 21.17
C ALA A 28 -36.67 -14.80 20.78
N SER A 29 -37.71 -15.52 20.32
CA SER A 29 -37.54 -16.86 19.76
C SER A 29 -37.07 -16.79 18.30
N ILE A 30 -36.47 -17.86 17.79
CA ILE A 30 -36.04 -17.94 16.37
C ILE A 30 -37.21 -17.63 15.42
N ARG A 31 -38.44 -18.00 15.80
CA ARG A 31 -39.63 -17.72 14.99
C ARG A 31 -39.87 -16.21 14.89
N ASP A 32 -39.92 -15.53 16.03
CA ASP A 32 -40.19 -14.08 16.06
C ASP A 32 -39.08 -13.29 15.37
N ILE A 33 -37.82 -13.74 15.51
CA ILE A 33 -36.67 -13.15 14.84
C ILE A 33 -36.79 -13.33 13.33
N ALA A 34 -37.09 -14.55 12.85
CA ALA A 34 -37.25 -14.83 11.43
C ALA A 34 -38.39 -14.02 10.82
N ASP A 35 -39.53 -13.94 11.51
CA ASP A 35 -40.72 -13.20 11.07
C ASP A 35 -40.42 -11.69 11.01
N GLN A 36 -39.75 -11.13 12.02
CA GLN A 36 -39.46 -9.68 12.10
C GLN A 36 -38.29 -9.21 11.22
N SER A 37 -37.32 -10.08 10.97
CA SER A 37 -36.15 -9.78 10.11
C SER A 37 -36.39 -10.08 8.64
N GLU A 38 -37.52 -10.69 8.30
CA GLU A 38 -37.84 -11.18 6.95
C GLU A 38 -36.81 -12.19 6.40
N ILE A 39 -36.09 -12.87 7.31
CA ILE A 39 -35.12 -13.92 6.98
C ILE A 39 -35.74 -15.28 7.28
N ASN A 40 -35.66 -16.21 6.33
CA ASN A 40 -36.19 -17.56 6.54
C ASN A 40 -35.59 -18.22 7.80
N ARG A 41 -36.41 -19.01 8.48
CA ARG A 41 -36.09 -19.57 9.81
C ARG A 41 -34.79 -20.38 9.85
N GLY A 42 -34.46 -21.12 8.80
CA GLY A 42 -33.23 -21.91 8.72
C GLY A 42 -31.99 -21.01 8.64
N SER A 43 -32.05 -19.99 7.78
CA SER A 43 -30.99 -18.98 7.66
C SER A 43 -30.84 -18.17 8.95
N ALA A 44 -31.95 -17.74 9.56
CA ALA A 44 -31.92 -17.03 10.82
C ALA A 44 -31.24 -17.84 11.93
N TYR A 45 -31.50 -19.16 11.98
CA TYR A 45 -30.87 -20.04 12.96
C TYR A 45 -29.34 -20.16 12.76
N GLU A 46 -28.87 -20.37 11.53
CA GLU A 46 -27.44 -20.44 11.25
C GLU A 46 -26.75 -19.10 11.53
N THR A 47 -27.35 -17.97 11.15
CA THR A 47 -26.83 -16.64 11.46
C THR A 47 -26.79 -16.36 12.96
N LEU A 48 -27.79 -16.81 13.73
CA LEU A 48 -27.77 -16.69 15.19
C LEU A 48 -26.64 -17.51 15.84
N LYS A 49 -26.27 -18.66 15.25
CA LYS A 49 -25.10 -19.42 15.70
C LYS A 49 -23.80 -18.68 15.39
N GLU A 50 -23.67 -18.11 14.19
CA GLU A 50 -22.52 -17.31 13.78
C GLU A 50 -22.34 -16.11 14.72
N LEU A 51 -23.40 -15.34 14.94
CA LEU A 51 -23.41 -14.22 15.89
C LEU A 51 -23.08 -14.63 17.32
N ALA A 52 -23.57 -15.80 17.77
CA ALA A 52 -23.24 -16.32 19.09
C ALA A 52 -21.77 -16.75 19.19
N SER A 53 -21.19 -17.32 18.13
CA SER A 53 -19.76 -17.64 18.09
C SER A 53 -18.86 -16.40 18.12
N LYS A 54 -19.37 -15.28 17.60
CA LYS A 54 -18.74 -13.96 17.65
C LYS A 54 -18.99 -13.22 18.98
N GLY A 55 -19.80 -13.78 19.88
CA GLY A 55 -20.14 -13.16 21.16
C GLY A 55 -21.01 -11.90 21.05
N VAL A 56 -21.71 -11.70 19.92
CA VAL A 56 -22.59 -10.54 19.67
C VAL A 56 -24.06 -10.85 20.00
N VAL A 57 -24.38 -12.14 20.13
CA VAL A 57 -25.70 -12.64 20.55
C VAL A 57 -25.51 -13.73 21.58
N SER A 58 -26.33 -13.75 22.61
CA SER A 58 -26.43 -14.88 23.55
C SER A 58 -27.77 -15.59 23.41
N TYR A 59 -27.85 -16.79 24.00
CA TYR A 59 -29.11 -17.50 24.09
C TYR A 59 -29.27 -18.19 25.44
N SER A 60 -30.51 -18.30 25.87
CA SER A 60 -30.91 -19.00 27.09
C SER A 60 -32.01 -20.02 26.81
N PRO A 61 -32.06 -21.13 27.57
CA PRO A 61 -33.16 -22.08 27.47
C PRO A 61 -34.43 -21.51 28.13
N LYS A 62 -35.57 -21.62 27.44
CA LYS A 62 -36.91 -21.37 27.97
C LYS A 62 -37.79 -22.58 27.67
N GLY A 63 -37.81 -23.53 28.61
CA GLY A 63 -38.42 -24.85 28.40
C GLY A 63 -37.67 -25.63 27.31
N LYS A 64 -38.39 -26.11 26.29
CA LYS A 64 -37.80 -26.83 25.14
C LYS A 64 -37.25 -25.90 24.04
N ARG A 65 -37.36 -24.57 24.21
CA ARG A 65 -36.99 -23.59 23.18
C ARG A 65 -35.77 -22.77 23.61
N ARG A 66 -35.01 -22.27 22.62
CA ARG A 66 -33.97 -21.26 22.85
C ARG A 66 -34.55 -19.87 22.62
N ILE A 67 -34.22 -18.95 23.51
CA ILE A 67 -34.48 -17.52 23.38
C ILE A 67 -33.15 -16.83 23.17
N PHE A 68 -33.07 -15.99 22.15
CA PHE A 68 -31.86 -15.27 21.78
C PHE A 68 -31.99 -13.81 22.19
N SER A 69 -30.87 -13.20 22.55
CA SER A 69 -30.77 -11.79 22.92
C SER A 69 -29.54 -11.19 22.24
N ALA A 70 -29.66 -9.97 21.75
CA ALA A 70 -28.49 -9.19 21.36
C ALA A 70 -27.67 -8.83 22.62
N GLU A 71 -26.35 -8.95 22.53
CA GLU A 71 -25.46 -8.34 23.51
C GLU A 71 -25.50 -6.81 23.38
N PRO A 72 -25.14 -6.06 24.43
CA PRO A 72 -25.11 -4.60 24.41
C PRO A 72 -24.26 -4.07 23.24
N PRO A 73 -24.64 -2.95 22.60
CA PRO A 73 -23.87 -2.37 21.47
C PRO A 73 -22.39 -2.13 21.77
N GLU A 74 -22.03 -1.90 23.04
CA GLU A 74 -20.65 -1.77 23.51
C GLU A 74 -19.80 -3.01 23.18
N ARG A 75 -20.39 -4.20 23.13
CA ARG A 75 -19.69 -5.45 22.76
C ARG A 75 -19.14 -5.42 21.33
N LEU A 76 -19.73 -4.62 20.44
CA LEU A 76 -19.22 -4.42 19.07
C LEU A 76 -17.87 -3.69 19.08
N LEU A 77 -17.66 -2.79 20.05
CA LEU A 77 -16.37 -2.11 20.22
C LEU A 77 -15.30 -3.09 20.71
N ASP A 78 -15.63 -3.94 21.68
CA ASP A 78 -14.71 -4.98 22.16
C ASP A 78 -14.30 -5.92 21.02
N MET A 79 -15.23 -6.29 20.14
CA MET A 79 -14.95 -7.14 18.98
C MET A 79 -13.99 -6.46 17.99
N ALA A 80 -14.14 -5.15 17.78
CA ALA A 80 -13.23 -4.38 16.93
C ALA A 80 -11.81 -4.32 17.54
N GLU A 81 -11.70 -4.13 18.85
CA GLU A 81 -10.41 -4.12 19.56
C GLU A 81 -9.72 -5.49 19.57
N GLU A 82 -10.49 -6.57 19.76
CA GLU A 82 -10.00 -7.95 19.65
C GLU A 82 -9.41 -8.20 18.25
N LYS A 83 -10.12 -7.77 17.19
CA LYS A 83 -9.65 -7.89 15.80
C LYS A 83 -8.41 -7.05 15.53
N ARG A 84 -8.35 -5.80 16.04
CA ARG A 84 -7.17 -4.94 15.94
C ARG A 84 -5.95 -5.61 16.57
N THR A 85 -6.09 -6.11 17.79
CA THR A 85 -5.01 -6.78 18.54
C THR A 85 -4.52 -8.04 17.83
N ALA A 86 -5.43 -8.85 17.28
CA ALA A 86 -5.09 -10.04 16.51
C ALA A 86 -4.33 -9.70 15.21
N LEU A 87 -4.74 -8.64 14.52
CA LEU A 87 -4.04 -8.13 13.34
C LEU A 87 -2.64 -7.62 13.68
N GLU A 88 -2.49 -6.84 14.74
CA GLU A 88 -1.19 -6.36 15.21
C GLU A 88 -0.25 -7.52 15.54
N THR A 89 -0.74 -8.53 16.26
CA THR A 89 0.03 -9.74 16.56
C THR A 89 0.48 -10.47 15.28
N SER A 90 -0.42 -10.59 14.30
CA SER A 90 -0.11 -11.21 13.00
C SER A 90 0.92 -10.41 12.21
N ILE A 91 0.86 -9.08 12.26
CA ILE A 91 1.83 -8.19 11.64
C ILE A 91 3.21 -8.37 12.25
N GLU A 92 3.31 -8.45 13.58
CA GLU A 92 4.59 -8.66 14.27
C GLU A 92 5.17 -10.05 13.98
N GLU A 93 4.34 -11.09 13.94
CA GLU A 93 4.79 -12.43 13.51
C GLU A 93 5.28 -12.45 12.06
N MET A 94 4.58 -11.75 11.16
CA MET A 94 5.02 -11.60 9.78
C MET A 94 6.38 -10.90 9.69
N LYS A 95 6.55 -9.78 10.39
CA LYS A 95 7.80 -9.00 10.38
C LYS A 95 8.99 -9.79 10.94
N HIS A 96 8.80 -10.47 12.06
CA HIS A 96 9.91 -11.03 12.84
C HIS A 96 10.18 -12.51 12.60
N LYS A 97 9.21 -13.26 12.05
CA LYS A 97 9.38 -14.69 11.75
C LYS A 97 9.21 -14.99 10.28
N LEU A 98 8.03 -14.71 9.72
CA LEU A 98 7.68 -15.18 8.37
C LEU A 98 8.53 -14.53 7.29
N ILE A 99 8.65 -13.20 7.26
CA ILE A 99 9.44 -12.48 6.24
C ILE A 99 10.91 -12.90 6.28
N PRO A 100 11.59 -12.98 7.45
CA PRO A 100 12.95 -13.52 7.53
C PRO A 100 13.06 -14.94 6.97
N GLN A 101 12.14 -15.84 7.33
CA GLN A 101 12.15 -17.23 6.81
C GLN A 101 11.99 -17.26 5.29
N LEU A 102 11.05 -16.48 4.74
CA LEU A 102 10.85 -16.37 3.29
C LEU A 102 12.06 -15.77 2.58
N ASN A 103 12.77 -14.83 3.21
CA ASN A 103 14.00 -14.28 2.64
C ASN A 103 15.14 -15.31 2.60
N HIS A 104 15.24 -16.24 3.56
CA HIS A 104 16.22 -17.33 3.51
C HIS A 104 15.95 -18.34 2.38
N LEU A 105 14.72 -18.42 1.88
CA LEU A 105 14.38 -19.26 0.73
C LEU A 105 14.77 -18.62 -0.61
N LYS A 106 15.14 -17.34 -0.62
CA LYS A 106 15.59 -16.69 -1.86
C LYS A 106 16.99 -17.20 -2.21
N PRO A 107 17.24 -17.57 -3.48
CA PRO A 107 18.58 -17.94 -3.91
C PRO A 107 19.52 -16.73 -3.78
N ASP A 108 20.79 -16.98 -3.43
CA ASP A 108 21.85 -15.95 -3.36
C ASP A 108 22.00 -15.19 -4.68
N PHE A 109 21.71 -15.85 -5.80
CA PHE A 109 21.62 -15.27 -7.12
C PHE A 109 20.20 -15.43 -7.68
N SER A 110 19.55 -14.31 -7.99
CA SER A 110 18.24 -14.29 -8.64
C SER A 110 18.30 -13.40 -9.88
N ALA A 111 17.84 -13.93 -11.01
CA ALA A 111 17.56 -13.13 -12.21
C ALA A 111 16.50 -12.03 -11.95
N GLY A 112 15.78 -12.10 -10.82
CA GLY A 112 14.84 -11.08 -10.34
C GLY A 112 15.47 -9.79 -9.81
N ASN A 113 16.80 -9.63 -9.96
CA ASN A 113 17.49 -8.35 -9.74
C ASN A 113 17.20 -7.34 -10.85
N VAL A 114 16.62 -7.76 -11.98
CA VAL A 114 16.08 -6.85 -12.99
C VAL A 114 14.55 -6.96 -12.99
N ARG A 115 13.88 -5.83 -12.81
CA ARG A 115 12.41 -5.75 -12.78
C ARG A 115 11.93 -4.79 -13.86
N PHE A 116 10.89 -5.19 -14.57
CA PHE A 116 10.25 -4.37 -15.58
C PHE A 116 8.86 -3.96 -15.10
N TYR A 117 8.55 -2.68 -15.25
CA TYR A 117 7.28 -2.08 -14.85
C TYR A 117 6.70 -1.30 -16.02
N GLU A 118 5.39 -1.33 -16.17
CA GLU A 118 4.70 -0.68 -17.28
C GLU A 118 3.51 0.15 -16.80
N GLY A 119 3.23 1.23 -17.54
CA GLY A 119 2.11 2.13 -17.28
C GLY A 119 2.23 2.91 -15.97
N ASP A 120 1.22 3.73 -15.70
CA ASP A 120 1.23 4.66 -14.56
C ASP A 120 1.42 3.94 -13.22
N THR A 121 0.69 2.84 -12.99
CA THR A 121 0.80 2.05 -11.75
C THR A 121 2.22 1.50 -11.56
N GLY A 122 2.86 1.06 -12.64
CA GLY A 122 4.25 0.60 -12.60
C GLY A 122 5.22 1.72 -12.21
N ILE A 123 5.08 2.90 -12.81
CA ILE A 123 5.91 4.06 -12.48
C ILE A 123 5.69 4.54 -11.05
N GLU A 124 4.45 4.55 -10.56
CA GLU A 124 4.13 4.89 -9.18
C GLU A 124 4.86 3.96 -8.19
N LEU A 125 4.89 2.65 -8.47
CA LEU A 125 5.63 1.68 -7.66
C LEU A 125 7.14 1.98 -7.63
N VAL A 126 7.74 2.32 -8.77
CA VAL A 126 9.16 2.69 -8.86
C VAL A 126 9.46 3.96 -8.07
N LEU A 127 8.61 4.99 -8.19
CA LEU A 127 8.77 6.24 -7.44
C LEU A 127 8.62 6.02 -5.93
N LYS A 128 7.65 5.21 -5.49
CA LYS A 128 7.50 4.81 -4.09
C LYS A 128 8.73 4.04 -3.58
N ASP A 129 9.30 3.17 -4.41
CA ASP A 129 10.51 2.42 -4.09
C ASP A 129 11.72 3.33 -3.87
N ILE A 130 11.90 4.37 -4.69
CA ILE A 130 12.95 5.38 -4.52
C ILE A 130 12.80 6.06 -3.15
N LEU A 131 11.61 6.60 -2.84
CA LEU A 131 11.40 7.29 -1.56
C LEU A 131 11.63 6.38 -0.36
N LYS A 132 11.11 5.14 -0.42
CA LYS A 132 11.24 4.16 0.67
C LYS A 132 12.70 3.77 0.89
N THR A 133 13.42 3.47 -0.19
CA THR A 133 14.83 3.04 -0.14
C THR A 133 15.71 4.16 0.42
N VAL A 134 15.61 5.38 -0.13
CA VAL A 134 16.45 6.51 0.28
C VAL A 134 16.12 6.99 1.70
N ALA A 135 14.85 6.91 2.13
CA ALA A 135 14.48 7.29 3.50
C ALA A 135 15.14 6.42 4.59
N GLN A 136 15.59 5.21 4.24
CA GLN A 136 16.27 4.27 5.14
C GLN A 136 17.79 4.43 5.13
N GLN A 137 18.34 5.25 4.23
CA GLN A 137 19.78 5.48 4.14
C GLN A 137 20.25 6.50 5.19
N PRO A 138 21.51 6.39 5.66
CA PRO A 138 22.10 7.40 6.55
C PRO A 138 22.14 8.79 5.91
N GLU A 139 22.52 8.86 4.64
CA GLU A 139 22.45 10.07 3.83
C GLU A 139 21.22 9.97 2.92
N LYS A 140 20.21 10.81 3.19
CA LYS A 140 18.97 10.83 2.44
C LYS A 140 19.14 11.63 1.15
N SER A 141 19.87 11.08 0.19
CA SER A 141 20.15 11.72 -1.09
C SER A 141 20.15 10.71 -2.23
N TYR A 142 19.78 11.15 -3.43
CA TYR A 142 19.91 10.33 -4.63
C TYR A 142 20.20 11.21 -5.86
N SER A 143 20.65 10.56 -6.94
CA SER A 143 21.13 11.23 -8.15
C SER A 143 20.23 10.91 -9.34
N VAL A 144 20.01 11.88 -10.22
CA VAL A 144 19.07 11.74 -11.34
C VAL A 144 19.63 12.32 -12.62
N PHE A 145 19.56 11.57 -13.72
CA PHE A 145 19.56 12.13 -15.07
C PHE A 145 18.12 12.28 -15.55
N SER A 146 17.74 13.47 -16.03
CA SER A 146 16.36 13.71 -16.46
C SER A 146 16.30 14.57 -17.73
N SER A 147 15.74 14.00 -18.78
CA SER A 147 15.31 14.74 -19.97
C SER A 147 14.07 15.59 -19.69
N LYS A 148 13.83 16.63 -20.50
CA LYS A 148 12.61 17.45 -20.41
C LYS A 148 11.32 16.66 -20.70
N LEU A 149 11.35 15.80 -21.73
CA LEU A 149 10.15 15.15 -22.28
C LEU A 149 9.48 14.16 -21.32
N ILE A 150 10.25 13.50 -20.45
CA ILE A 150 9.69 12.48 -19.54
C ILE A 150 8.89 13.06 -18.38
N ARG A 151 9.12 14.32 -18.01
CA ARG A 151 8.67 14.89 -16.73
C ARG A 151 7.16 14.91 -16.55
N GLN A 152 6.44 15.26 -17.62
CA GLN A 152 4.97 15.29 -17.61
C GLN A 152 4.36 13.90 -17.39
N HIS A 153 5.03 12.84 -17.85
CA HIS A 153 4.58 11.46 -17.70
C HIS A 153 5.05 10.84 -16.38
N LEU A 154 6.19 11.31 -15.84
CA LEU A 154 6.79 10.76 -14.63
C LEU A 154 5.95 11.03 -13.37
N TYR A 155 5.45 12.26 -13.20
CA TYR A 155 4.75 12.66 -11.97
C TYR A 155 3.23 12.58 -12.06
N ARG A 156 2.64 12.41 -13.26
CA ARG A 156 1.19 12.18 -13.42
C ARG A 156 0.68 10.99 -12.58
N PRO A 157 1.38 9.84 -12.53
CA PRO A 157 0.97 8.70 -11.69
C PRO A 157 1.07 8.98 -10.19
N PHE A 158 1.93 9.92 -9.79
CA PHE A 158 2.20 10.21 -8.39
C PHE A 158 2.36 11.71 -8.14
N PRO A 159 1.27 12.50 -8.21
CA PRO A 159 1.34 13.96 -8.21
C PRO A 159 1.95 14.56 -6.94
N ASN A 160 1.87 13.84 -5.82
CA ASN A 160 2.40 14.28 -4.52
C ASN A 160 3.86 13.81 -4.27
N TYR A 161 4.54 13.24 -5.27
CA TYR A 161 5.90 12.71 -5.11
C TYR A 161 6.88 13.73 -4.52
N THR A 162 6.95 14.94 -5.10
CA THR A 162 7.86 16.00 -4.63
C THR A 162 7.57 16.39 -3.18
N GLN A 163 6.28 16.50 -2.80
CA GLN A 163 5.89 16.83 -1.43
C GLN A 163 6.30 15.72 -0.46
N GLN A 164 6.13 14.45 -0.82
CA GLN A 164 6.55 13.33 0.03
C GLN A 164 8.08 13.25 0.14
N ARG A 165 8.82 13.51 -0.94
CA ARG A 165 10.29 13.59 -0.90
C ARG A 165 10.76 14.64 0.10
N ILE A 166 10.18 15.84 0.04
CA ILE A 166 10.52 16.96 0.93
C ILE A 166 10.17 16.60 2.39
N ARG A 167 8.98 16.06 2.65
CA ARG A 167 8.59 15.61 4.00
C ARG A 167 9.52 14.55 4.59
N ASN A 168 10.09 13.69 3.75
CA ASN A 168 11.05 12.67 4.17
C ASN A 168 12.48 13.22 4.35
N ASN A 169 12.69 14.52 4.09
CA ASN A 169 13.98 15.20 4.08
C ASN A 169 15.00 14.55 3.13
N ILE A 170 14.54 14.20 1.92
CA ILE A 170 15.34 13.54 0.90
C ILE A 170 15.84 14.58 -0.10
N ASN A 171 17.16 14.73 -0.21
CA ASN A 171 17.82 15.57 -1.21
C ASN A 171 17.88 14.85 -2.57
N VAL A 172 17.91 15.62 -3.66
CA VAL A 172 18.13 15.09 -5.01
C VAL A 172 19.08 15.98 -5.79
N ARG A 173 20.10 15.37 -6.42
CA ARG A 173 20.96 16.03 -7.40
C ARG A 173 20.50 15.63 -8.81
N VAL A 174 20.17 16.61 -9.64
CA VAL A 174 19.60 16.38 -10.96
C VAL A 174 20.50 16.94 -12.04
N ILE A 175 21.01 16.08 -12.92
CA ILE A 175 21.59 16.50 -14.20
C ILE A 175 20.46 16.51 -15.23
N ALA A 176 20.04 17.70 -15.63
CA ALA A 176 19.04 17.91 -16.66
C ALA A 176 19.67 17.80 -18.06
N ILE A 177 19.08 16.98 -18.93
CA ILE A 177 19.50 16.84 -20.32
C ILE A 177 18.60 17.73 -21.18
N GLY A 178 19.17 18.81 -21.73
CA GLY A 178 18.45 19.88 -22.43
C GLY A 178 17.86 20.93 -21.48
N ASP A 179 17.10 21.87 -22.05
CA ASP A 179 16.61 23.04 -21.32
C ASP A 179 15.45 22.74 -20.36
N GLY A 180 15.39 23.51 -19.27
CA GLY A 180 14.29 23.55 -18.32
C GLY A 180 14.52 22.75 -17.03
N GLY A 181 13.63 22.93 -16.08
CA GLY A 181 13.83 22.55 -14.68
C GLY A 181 12.96 23.46 -13.84
N GLU A 182 12.24 22.90 -12.88
CA GLU A 182 11.74 23.71 -11.79
C GLU A 182 12.68 23.50 -10.62
N ASP A 183 13.03 24.60 -9.96
CA ASP A 183 13.66 24.56 -8.66
C ASP A 183 12.62 24.06 -7.67
N ALA A 184 12.98 22.98 -6.97
CA ALA A 184 12.19 22.43 -5.90
C ALA A 184 13.06 22.40 -4.65
N GLU A 185 12.45 22.59 -3.49
CA GLU A 185 13.15 22.48 -2.21
C GLU A 185 13.91 21.15 -2.10
N LEU A 186 15.11 21.15 -1.52
CA LEU A 186 15.99 19.98 -1.44
C LEU A 186 16.37 19.39 -2.82
N SER A 187 16.31 20.17 -3.90
CA SER A 187 16.77 19.76 -5.23
C SER A 187 17.91 20.67 -5.69
N GLU A 188 19.03 20.06 -6.06
CA GLU A 188 20.12 20.74 -6.76
C GLU A 188 20.09 20.32 -8.23
N ARG A 189 20.42 21.25 -9.14
CA ARG A 189 20.34 20.98 -10.58
C ARG A 189 21.55 21.54 -11.33
N LYS A 190 22.05 20.74 -12.27
CA LYS A 190 23.00 21.14 -13.31
C LYS A 190 22.45 20.74 -14.68
N TRP A 191 22.96 21.34 -15.75
CA TRP A 191 22.44 21.14 -17.10
C TRP A 191 23.53 20.67 -18.05
N ILE A 192 23.17 19.75 -18.94
CA ILE A 192 23.94 19.39 -20.12
C ILE A 192 23.23 19.97 -21.33
N ASP A 193 23.94 20.79 -22.09
CA ASP A 193 23.50 21.21 -23.42
C ASP A 193 23.58 20.01 -24.37
N ALA A 194 22.41 19.47 -24.71
CA ALA A 194 22.31 18.33 -25.60
C ALA A 194 22.11 18.81 -27.04
N LYS A 195 23.15 18.70 -27.86
CA LYS A 195 23.07 18.99 -29.29
C LYS A 195 22.24 17.91 -30.00
N GLY A 196 21.04 18.25 -30.46
CA GLY A 196 20.17 17.37 -31.25
C GLY A 196 18.89 16.95 -30.52
N LYS A 197 18.22 15.91 -31.03
CA LYS A 197 16.95 15.40 -30.45
C LYS A 197 17.25 14.60 -29.19
N VAL A 198 16.66 15.01 -28.06
CA VAL A 198 16.71 14.30 -26.78
C VAL A 198 15.43 13.49 -26.62
N ASP A 199 15.55 12.17 -26.46
CA ASP A 199 14.41 11.29 -26.17
C ASP A 199 14.03 11.31 -24.68
N ALA A 200 12.81 10.88 -24.37
CA ALA A 200 12.27 10.87 -23.02
C ALA A 200 12.94 9.78 -22.17
N SER A 201 13.84 10.20 -21.28
CA SER A 201 14.54 9.36 -20.32
C SER A 201 14.62 10.01 -18.94
N TYR A 202 14.51 9.16 -17.91
CA TYR A 202 14.78 9.47 -16.51
C TYR A 202 15.56 8.31 -15.90
N ILE A 203 16.75 8.58 -15.37
CA ILE A 203 17.57 7.57 -14.69
C ILE A 203 17.76 8.03 -13.26
N ALA A 204 17.25 7.28 -12.28
CA ALA A 204 17.49 7.51 -10.87
C ALA A 204 18.50 6.49 -10.34
N ILE A 205 19.52 7.00 -9.64
CA ILE A 205 20.57 6.22 -8.99
C ILE A 205 20.33 6.36 -7.49
N TYR A 206 19.93 5.27 -6.84
CA TYR A 206 19.55 5.22 -5.43
C TYR A 206 20.00 3.86 -4.85
N PRO A 207 21.25 3.77 -4.37
CA PRO A 207 21.89 2.50 -4.01
C PRO A 207 21.04 1.61 -3.07
N PRO A 208 21.03 0.28 -3.27
CA PRO A 208 21.81 -0.49 -4.25
C PRO A 208 21.16 -0.51 -5.65
N ARG A 209 20.21 0.38 -5.97
CA ARG A 209 19.38 0.29 -7.18
C ARG A 209 19.62 1.41 -8.17
N VAL A 210 19.29 1.10 -9.43
CA VAL A 210 19.15 2.08 -10.52
C VAL A 210 17.82 1.84 -11.21
N ALA A 211 17.03 2.90 -11.38
CA ALA A 211 15.80 2.86 -12.15
C ALA A 211 15.98 3.66 -13.44
N MET A 212 15.64 3.07 -14.57
CA MET A 212 15.64 3.69 -15.89
C MET A 212 14.21 3.73 -16.41
N ILE A 213 13.66 4.93 -16.56
CA ILE A 213 12.29 5.17 -17.00
C ILE A 213 12.35 5.84 -18.37
N SER A 214 11.59 5.31 -19.31
CA SER A 214 11.46 5.83 -20.67
C SER A 214 10.02 5.75 -21.15
N LEU A 215 9.76 6.20 -22.38
CA LEU A 215 8.48 6.07 -23.05
C LEU A 215 8.56 4.98 -24.12
N ALA A 216 7.82 3.88 -23.96
CA ALA A 216 7.70 2.85 -25.00
C ALA A 216 6.78 3.31 -26.15
N SER A 217 5.82 4.19 -25.84
CA SER A 217 5.04 4.97 -26.81
C SER A 217 4.68 6.33 -26.19
N ARG A 218 4.07 7.24 -26.97
CA ARG A 218 3.87 8.65 -26.60
C ARG A 218 3.29 8.87 -25.19
N ASP A 219 2.41 7.99 -24.72
CA ASP A 219 1.74 8.09 -23.41
C ASP A 219 1.87 6.80 -22.58
N TYR A 220 2.87 5.96 -22.88
CA TYR A 220 3.07 4.70 -22.17
C TYR A 220 4.47 4.63 -21.57
N PRO A 221 4.62 5.01 -20.28
CA PRO A 221 5.91 4.94 -19.62
C PRO A 221 6.23 3.50 -19.20
N VAL A 222 7.49 3.16 -19.28
CA VAL A 222 8.03 1.87 -18.84
C VAL A 222 9.28 2.11 -18.00
N ALA A 223 9.55 1.22 -17.06
CA ALA A 223 10.70 1.30 -16.19
C ALA A 223 11.42 -0.03 -16.09
N VAL A 224 12.75 0.03 -16.10
CA VAL A 224 13.63 -1.07 -15.73
C VAL A 224 14.32 -0.70 -14.43
N VAL A 225 14.17 -1.53 -13.39
CA VAL A 225 14.87 -1.37 -12.12
C VAL A 225 15.89 -2.48 -12.00
N ILE A 226 17.14 -2.10 -11.75
CA ILE A 226 18.26 -3.01 -11.53
C ILE A 226 18.68 -2.91 -10.06
N ASP A 227 18.62 -4.03 -9.37
CA ASP A 227 18.98 -4.25 -7.96
C ASP A 227 20.39 -4.86 -7.90
N SER A 228 21.42 -4.00 -8.00
CA SER A 228 22.83 -4.40 -7.97
C SER A 228 23.68 -3.26 -7.43
N GLN A 229 24.35 -3.55 -6.30
CA GLN A 229 25.25 -2.61 -5.66
C GLN A 229 26.35 -2.17 -6.63
N GLU A 230 26.93 -3.09 -7.38
CA GLU A 230 28.02 -2.85 -8.33
C GLU A 230 27.59 -1.89 -9.45
N ILE A 231 26.41 -2.13 -10.04
CA ILE A 231 25.86 -1.27 -11.10
C ILE A 231 25.52 0.10 -10.54
N SER A 232 24.86 0.18 -9.37
CA SER A 232 24.51 1.46 -8.76
C SER A 232 25.75 2.28 -8.40
N THR A 233 26.80 1.66 -7.86
CA THR A 233 28.08 2.32 -7.56
C THR A 233 28.77 2.81 -8.83
N ALA A 234 28.83 2.01 -9.90
CA ALA A 234 29.41 2.44 -11.17
C ALA A 234 28.65 3.64 -11.77
N GLN A 235 27.32 3.62 -11.76
CA GLN A 235 26.50 4.74 -12.22
C GLN A 235 26.67 5.99 -11.35
N GLN A 236 26.80 5.83 -10.03
CA GLN A 236 27.04 6.95 -9.12
C GLN A 236 28.40 7.61 -9.40
N ILE A 237 29.46 6.84 -9.66
CA ILE A 237 30.78 7.38 -10.06
C ILE A 237 30.68 8.20 -11.36
N ILE A 238 29.94 7.69 -12.36
CA ILE A 238 29.70 8.42 -13.62
C ILE A 238 28.97 9.74 -13.35
N PHE A 239 27.91 9.68 -12.55
CA PHE A 239 27.15 10.87 -12.16
C PHE A 239 28.02 11.89 -11.45
N ASP A 240 28.77 11.48 -10.41
CA ASP A 240 29.60 12.39 -9.62
C ASP A 240 30.73 13.02 -10.43
N THR A 241 31.35 12.24 -11.32
CA THR A 241 32.37 12.76 -12.24
C THR A 241 31.79 13.87 -13.10
N LEU A 242 30.64 13.64 -13.73
CA LEU A 242 29.99 14.63 -14.58
C LEU A 242 29.49 15.83 -13.77
N TRP A 243 28.94 15.59 -12.57
CA TRP A 243 28.47 16.61 -11.66
C TRP A 243 29.57 17.60 -11.27
N ILE A 244 30.79 17.12 -11.04
CA ILE A 244 31.92 17.99 -10.67
C ILE A 244 32.39 18.84 -11.88
N THR A 245 32.27 18.32 -13.10
CA THR A 245 32.75 19.00 -14.32
C THR A 245 31.78 20.05 -14.88
N LEU A 246 30.49 19.94 -14.56
CA LEU A 246 29.45 20.91 -14.95
C LEU A 246 29.42 22.11 -13.99
#